data_AF-A0A177C554-F1
#
_entry.id   AF-A0A177C554-F1
#
_cell.length_a   1.000
_cell.length_b   1.000
_cell.length_c   1.000
_cell.angle_alpha   90.00
_cell.angle_beta   90.00
_cell.angle_gamma   90.00
#
_symmetry.space_group_name_H-M   'P 1'
#
loop_
_entity.id
_entity.type
_entity.pdbx_description
1 polymer ?
#
loop_
_entity_poly.entity_id
_entity_poly.type
_entity_poly.pdbx_seq_one_letter_code
_entity_poly.pdbx_strand_id
1 'polypeptide(L)'
;MDRFRRTSSPVGSGRPLVIGGDKDRSFGRKSLRFGRAAESFQHKLIASFRSVRRSGLGEELAQNGSRLYRALLLLPNELLVQILCELFIADILALRRASRALNELVTACGPALVRFWVKHKMGSLHTKLYPPPRTNEAHLQYLLAMRRRHIASIRLTRELATFVLKDTLRHTNQRQKEMWASVYEKMIPLVFGVGYFLEEHRRILLERDLGRIRPRSHIGYDICTTPGITSQERKILKSLDPPLRLQCFYMYCFILQVLMRKLRPPTYAGSVEKVLRGWHGKPACVEDIAFVLILGGVGAVAKLLACENYSERRRLLHSFITRLSPHENVRWREHWRDLGVTSHALLDDIPCSSIGITQLDQIWTPVIVEGMSAQSMEFTPYDKDRYEEVVASRSFLNELMGYDILRGRPPDEDDSDDGGGDDM
;
A
#
# COMPACT_ATOMS: atom_id res chain seq x y z
N MET A 1 -3.48 36.64 -0.69
CA MET A 1 -4.36 37.17 0.37
C MET A 1 -3.75 36.77 1.70
N ASP A 2 -2.96 37.68 2.26
CA ASP A 2 -2.35 37.56 3.59
C ASP A 2 -3.40 37.61 4.69
N ARG A 3 -3.21 36.85 5.78
CA ARG A 3 -3.69 37.25 7.11
C ARG A 3 -3.01 36.49 8.26
N PHE A 4 -2.42 37.31 9.14
CA PHE A 4 -2.14 37.12 10.57
C PHE A 4 -1.03 36.16 11.04
N ARG A 5 0.20 36.69 11.03
CA ARG A 5 1.23 36.42 12.06
C ARG A 5 0.99 37.33 13.28
N ARG A 6 0.89 36.76 14.48
CA ARG A 6 1.32 37.41 15.73
C ARG A 6 1.98 36.39 16.64
N THR A 7 3.25 36.64 16.91
CA THR A 7 4.12 35.98 17.88
C THR A 7 3.92 36.60 19.25
N SER A 8 3.92 35.78 20.30
CA SER A 8 4.57 36.11 21.58
C SER A 8 4.53 34.90 22.52
N SER A 9 5.71 34.46 22.98
CA SER A 9 5.96 34.13 24.40
C SER A 9 7.46 33.83 24.62
N PRO A 10 8.02 34.15 25.80
CA PRO A 10 9.45 34.06 26.10
C PRO A 10 9.85 32.79 26.87
N VAL A 11 11.12 32.42 26.68
CA VAL A 11 12.18 32.03 27.65
C VAL A 11 11.81 31.15 28.87
N GLY A 12 12.55 30.04 29.02
CA GLY A 12 13.21 29.76 30.31
C GLY A 12 13.38 28.29 30.76
N SER A 13 14.64 27.95 31.09
CA SER A 13 15.12 26.86 32.00
C SER A 13 15.22 25.44 31.40
N GLY A 14 16.35 24.71 31.37
CA GLY A 14 17.48 24.59 32.31
C GLY A 14 17.04 23.73 33.51
N ARG A 15 17.61 22.59 33.94
CA ARG A 15 18.87 21.84 33.76
C ARG A 15 18.60 20.35 34.14
N PRO A 16 19.51 19.41 33.84
CA PRO A 16 19.43 18.00 34.23
C PRO A 16 20.21 17.69 35.52
N LEU A 17 19.91 16.54 36.15
CA LEU A 17 20.75 15.95 37.20
C LEU A 17 21.15 14.50 36.81
N VAL A 18 22.41 14.20 37.13
CA VAL A 18 23.20 13.00 36.80
C VAL A 18 23.37 12.15 38.06
N ILE A 19 24.03 10.98 37.88
CA ILE A 19 24.77 10.13 38.85
C ILE A 19 23.92 8.95 39.32
N GLY A 20 24.36 7.69 39.31
CA GLY A 20 25.65 7.01 39.07
C GLY A 20 25.43 5.55 39.50
N GLY A 21 26.04 4.54 38.89
CA GLY A 21 27.30 3.98 39.38
C GLY A 21 27.18 2.47 39.68
N ASP A 22 27.65 1.67 38.71
CA ASP A 22 28.61 0.55 38.81
C ASP A 22 28.52 -0.55 39.90
N LYS A 23 28.54 -1.83 39.46
CA LYS A 23 29.49 -2.86 39.95
C LYS A 23 29.39 -4.22 39.24
N ASP A 24 30.57 -4.69 38.84
CA ASP A 24 30.97 -6.01 38.35
C ASP A 24 30.54 -7.23 39.19
N ARG A 25 30.34 -8.37 38.50
CA ARG A 25 30.94 -9.67 38.88
C ARG A 25 30.87 -10.70 37.75
N SER A 26 31.92 -11.52 37.69
CA SER A 26 32.33 -12.37 36.58
C SER A 26 32.11 -13.88 36.82
N PHE A 27 32.20 -14.62 35.72
CA PHE A 27 32.44 -16.06 35.52
C PHE A 27 31.37 -17.11 35.84
N GLY A 28 31.02 -17.87 34.79
CA GLY A 28 30.35 -19.17 34.88
C GLY A 28 30.08 -19.80 33.51
N ARG A 29 31.11 -20.37 32.86
CA ARG A 29 30.92 -21.30 31.73
C ARG A 29 30.15 -22.53 32.22
N LYS A 30 28.93 -22.75 31.73
CA LYS A 30 28.28 -24.07 31.73
C LYS A 30 27.57 -24.30 30.39
N SER A 31 28.11 -25.25 29.63
CA SER A 31 27.43 -25.95 28.55
C SER A 31 26.15 -26.60 29.07
N LEU A 32 25.00 -26.25 28.49
CA LEU A 32 23.71 -26.91 28.75
C LEU A 32 22.90 -27.06 27.44
N ARG A 33 23.12 -28.22 26.82
CA ARG A 33 22.13 -29.11 26.18
C ARG A 33 20.90 -28.45 25.51
N PHE A 34 21.00 -28.33 24.19
CA PHE A 34 19.86 -28.31 23.26
C PHE A 34 18.99 -29.55 23.51
N GLY A 35 17.74 -29.37 23.97
CA GLY A 35 16.83 -30.50 24.17
C GLY A 35 15.56 -30.26 24.98
N ARG A 36 15.23 -29.02 25.40
CA ARG A 36 14.04 -28.74 26.24
C ARG A 36 13.11 -27.62 25.76
N ALA A 37 13.40 -27.01 24.61
CA ALA A 37 12.56 -25.94 24.08
C ALA A 37 11.24 -26.48 23.48
N ALA A 38 11.26 -27.66 22.84
CA ALA A 38 10.12 -28.23 22.13
C ALA A 38 8.93 -28.59 23.04
N GLU A 39 9.18 -29.04 24.28
CA GLU A 39 8.13 -29.38 25.25
C GLU A 39 7.40 -28.12 25.77
N SER A 40 8.13 -27.02 25.98
CA SER A 40 7.53 -25.75 26.41
C SER A 40 6.59 -25.14 25.34
N PHE A 41 6.84 -25.43 24.05
CA PHE A 41 5.99 -24.98 22.95
C PHE A 41 4.67 -25.74 22.84
N GLN A 42 4.70 -27.07 23.06
CA GLN A 42 3.48 -27.87 23.07
C GLN A 42 2.59 -27.51 24.26
N HIS A 43 3.17 -27.32 25.45
CA HIS A 43 2.41 -26.97 26.65
C HIS A 43 1.75 -25.58 26.57
N LYS A 44 2.37 -24.58 25.91
CA LYS A 44 1.77 -23.25 25.73
C LYS A 44 0.70 -23.20 24.65
N LEU A 45 0.85 -23.98 23.57
CA LEU A 45 -0.20 -24.20 22.58
C LEU A 45 -1.41 -24.87 23.25
N ILE A 46 -1.19 -25.98 23.94
CA ILE A 46 -2.24 -26.73 24.66
C ILE A 46 -2.95 -25.87 25.72
N ALA A 47 -2.24 -24.98 26.41
CA ALA A 47 -2.83 -24.09 27.41
C ALA A 47 -3.81 -23.06 26.81
N SER A 48 -3.51 -22.50 25.64
CA SER A 48 -4.43 -21.60 24.91
C SER A 48 -5.66 -22.35 24.40
N PHE A 49 -5.50 -23.61 24.01
CA PHE A 49 -6.58 -24.44 23.45
C PHE A 49 -7.52 -25.05 24.49
N ARG A 50 -7.10 -25.23 25.76
CA ARG A 50 -7.99 -25.66 26.85
C ARG A 50 -9.01 -24.60 27.26
N SER A 51 -8.75 -23.32 26.96
CA SER A 51 -9.69 -22.23 27.27
C SER A 51 -10.95 -22.28 26.39
N VAL A 52 -10.82 -22.69 25.12
CA VAL A 52 -11.93 -22.81 24.16
C VAL A 52 -12.89 -23.93 24.54
N ARG A 53 -12.42 -25.02 25.16
CA ARG A 53 -13.28 -26.09 25.70
C ARG A 53 -13.87 -25.78 27.08
N ARG A 54 -13.33 -24.81 27.83
CA ARG A 54 -13.80 -24.48 29.19
C ARG A 54 -14.88 -23.39 29.23
N SER A 55 -15.08 -22.66 28.15
CA SER A 55 -16.29 -21.86 27.99
C SER A 55 -17.45 -22.82 27.70
N GLY A 56 -18.37 -22.99 28.65
CA GLY A 56 -19.54 -23.90 28.55
C GLY A 56 -20.47 -23.67 27.34
N LEU A 57 -20.13 -22.77 26.42
CA LEU A 57 -20.81 -22.55 25.14
C LEU A 57 -20.73 -23.75 24.18
N GLY A 58 -19.70 -24.59 24.29
CA GLY A 58 -19.51 -25.74 23.40
C GLY A 58 -20.59 -26.81 23.53
N GLU A 59 -21.13 -27.02 24.74
CA GLU A 59 -22.18 -28.02 25.01
C GLU A 59 -23.58 -27.51 24.62
N GLU A 60 -23.90 -26.24 24.85
CA GLU A 60 -25.22 -25.68 24.48
C GLU A 60 -25.39 -25.47 22.96
N LEU A 61 -24.36 -24.99 22.26
CA LEU A 61 -24.43 -24.79 20.80
C LEU A 61 -24.36 -26.11 20.02
N ALA A 62 -23.74 -27.13 20.59
CA ALA A 62 -23.73 -28.47 20.03
C ALA A 62 -25.09 -29.18 20.16
N GLN A 63 -26.10 -28.65 20.85
CA GLN A 63 -27.40 -29.30 20.96
C GLN A 63 -28.42 -28.90 19.89
N ASN A 64 -28.22 -27.77 19.19
CA ASN A 64 -29.14 -27.24 18.16
C ASN A 64 -28.54 -27.11 16.74
N GLY A 65 -27.24 -27.37 16.55
CA GLY A 65 -26.60 -27.33 15.23
C GLY A 65 -26.78 -28.62 14.41
N SER A 66 -26.53 -28.54 13.10
CA SER A 66 -26.52 -29.71 12.20
C SER A 66 -25.50 -30.76 12.66
N ARG A 67 -25.74 -32.04 12.34
CA ARG A 67 -24.83 -33.15 12.73
C ARG A 67 -23.39 -32.91 12.29
N LEU A 68 -23.21 -32.33 11.10
CA LEU A 68 -21.90 -32.00 10.54
C LEU A 68 -21.21 -30.88 11.33
N TYR A 69 -21.95 -29.85 11.74
CA TYR A 69 -21.42 -28.77 12.57
C TYR A 69 -20.90 -29.28 13.93
N ARG A 70 -21.65 -30.17 14.57
CA ARG A 70 -21.22 -30.82 15.82
C ARG A 70 -19.98 -31.69 15.61
N ALA A 71 -20.00 -32.53 14.58
CA ALA A 71 -18.87 -33.39 14.26
C ALA A 71 -17.60 -32.56 14.00
N LEU A 72 -17.72 -31.43 13.30
CA LEU A 72 -16.61 -30.51 13.05
C LEU A 72 -16.05 -29.92 14.36
N LEU A 73 -16.90 -29.42 15.26
CA LEU A 73 -16.45 -28.87 16.54
C LEU A 73 -15.83 -29.91 17.49
N LEU A 74 -16.15 -31.19 17.31
CA LEU A 74 -15.60 -32.30 18.08
C LEU A 74 -14.23 -32.78 17.58
N LEU A 75 -13.80 -32.34 16.39
CA LEU A 75 -12.51 -32.73 15.84
C LEU A 75 -11.35 -32.25 16.73
N PRO A 76 -10.22 -32.99 16.77
CA PRO A 76 -8.96 -32.50 17.29
C PRO A 76 -8.57 -31.16 16.66
N ASN A 77 -7.94 -30.29 17.45
CA ASN A 77 -7.57 -28.93 17.02
C ASN A 77 -6.62 -28.95 15.82
N GLU A 78 -5.79 -29.98 15.73
CA GLU A 78 -4.83 -30.19 14.64
C GLU A 78 -5.56 -30.37 13.31
N LEU A 79 -6.63 -31.18 13.30
CA LEU A 79 -7.45 -31.40 12.10
C LEU A 79 -8.24 -30.14 11.74
N LEU A 80 -8.76 -29.43 12.75
CA LEU A 80 -9.44 -28.15 12.54
C LEU A 80 -8.51 -27.11 11.90
N VAL A 81 -7.28 -26.97 12.40
CA VAL A 81 -6.29 -26.06 11.83
C VAL A 81 -5.97 -26.46 10.39
N GLN A 82 -5.77 -27.75 10.10
CA GLN A 82 -5.47 -28.22 8.75
C GLN A 82 -6.62 -27.93 7.79
N ILE A 83 -7.87 -28.19 8.18
CA ILE A 83 -9.05 -27.85 7.38
C ILE A 83 -9.07 -26.34 7.10
N LEU A 84 -8.89 -25.51 8.14
CA LEU A 84 -8.90 -24.05 7.99
C LEU A 84 -7.75 -23.52 7.13
N CYS A 85 -6.59 -24.18 7.11
CA CYS A 85 -5.44 -23.81 6.29
C CYS A 85 -5.70 -23.97 4.79
N GLU A 86 -6.52 -24.95 4.40
CA GLU A 86 -6.85 -25.22 2.99
C GLU A 86 -7.95 -24.31 2.43
N LEU A 87 -8.71 -23.64 3.30
CA LEU A 87 -9.77 -22.72 2.89
C LEU A 87 -9.21 -21.40 2.34
N PHE A 88 -9.92 -20.80 1.38
CA PHE A 88 -9.61 -19.44 0.96
C PHE A 88 -9.95 -18.44 2.07
N ILE A 89 -9.28 -17.28 2.11
CA ILE A 89 -9.60 -16.22 3.09
C ILE A 89 -11.09 -15.82 3.02
N ALA A 90 -11.76 -15.96 1.87
CA ALA A 90 -13.17 -15.61 1.74
C ALA A 90 -14.04 -16.54 2.59
N ASP A 91 -13.76 -17.84 2.52
CA ASP A 91 -14.46 -18.87 3.29
C ASP A 91 -14.13 -18.76 4.78
N ILE A 92 -12.87 -18.48 5.13
CA ILE A 92 -12.47 -18.20 6.51
C ILE A 92 -13.28 -17.01 7.08
N LEU A 93 -13.46 -15.94 6.30
CA LEU A 93 -14.26 -14.79 6.71
C LEU A 93 -15.76 -15.11 6.79
N ALA A 94 -16.29 -15.95 5.89
CA ALA A 94 -17.66 -16.42 5.93
C ALA A 94 -17.92 -17.29 7.18
N LEU A 95 -16.99 -18.21 7.51
CA LEU A 95 -17.04 -19.05 8.71
C LEU A 95 -17.11 -18.22 10.00
N ARG A 96 -16.32 -17.14 10.09
CA ARG A 96 -16.38 -16.20 11.22
C ARG A 96 -17.74 -15.52 11.39
N ARG A 97 -18.48 -15.34 10.30
CA ARG A 97 -19.83 -14.74 10.34
C ARG A 97 -20.93 -15.76 10.60
N ALA A 98 -20.67 -17.04 10.37
CA ALA A 98 -21.67 -18.10 10.48
C ALA A 98 -22.05 -18.42 11.94
N SER A 99 -21.10 -18.39 12.89
CA SER A 99 -21.40 -18.59 14.31
C SER A 99 -20.33 -18.01 15.24
N ARG A 100 -20.68 -17.74 16.50
CA ARG A 100 -19.73 -17.26 17.52
C ARG A 100 -18.61 -18.28 17.79
N ALA A 101 -18.95 -19.56 17.92
CA ALA A 101 -17.97 -20.63 18.15
C ALA A 101 -16.97 -20.76 16.98
N LEU A 102 -17.41 -20.64 15.73
CA LEU A 102 -16.50 -20.63 14.58
C LEU A 102 -15.63 -19.38 14.53
N ASN A 103 -16.15 -18.21 14.94
CA ASN A 103 -15.34 -17.01 15.06
C ASN A 103 -14.24 -17.16 16.11
N GLU A 104 -14.56 -17.73 17.27
CA GLU A 104 -13.59 -18.02 18.33
C GLU A 104 -12.54 -19.03 17.86
N LEU A 105 -12.96 -20.11 17.19
CA LEU A 105 -12.07 -21.11 16.60
C LEU A 105 -11.09 -20.46 15.61
N VAL A 106 -11.59 -19.71 14.63
CA VAL A 106 -10.72 -19.04 13.64
C VAL A 106 -9.79 -18.03 14.30
N THR A 107 -10.25 -17.32 15.33
CA THR A 107 -9.43 -16.36 16.08
C THR A 107 -8.31 -17.08 16.84
N ALA A 108 -8.61 -18.21 17.49
CA ALA A 108 -7.63 -19.04 18.20
C ALA A 108 -6.61 -19.67 17.24
N CYS A 109 -7.03 -20.08 16.05
CA CYS A 109 -6.16 -20.62 15.00
C CYS A 109 -5.35 -19.55 14.25
N GLY A 110 -5.61 -18.25 14.48
CA GLY A 110 -5.01 -17.13 13.76
C GLY A 110 -3.49 -17.24 13.54
N PRO A 111 -2.67 -17.47 14.58
CA PRO A 111 -1.22 -17.61 14.43
C PRO A 111 -0.79 -18.79 13.55
N ALA A 112 -1.49 -19.92 13.65
CA ALA A 112 -1.20 -21.09 12.82
C ALA A 112 -1.54 -20.82 11.34
N LEU A 113 -2.69 -20.19 11.09
CA LEU A 113 -3.11 -19.78 9.75
C LEU A 113 -2.12 -18.80 9.13
N VAL A 114 -1.69 -17.78 9.86
CA VAL A 114 -0.70 -16.81 9.36
C VAL A 114 0.60 -17.51 8.96
N ARG A 115 1.13 -18.39 9.82
CA ARG A 115 2.36 -19.14 9.51
C ARG A 115 2.22 -20.00 8.27
N PHE A 116 1.12 -20.74 8.15
CA PHE A 116 0.86 -21.58 6.99
C PHE A 116 0.78 -20.75 5.70
N TRP A 117 0.00 -19.66 5.71
CA TRP A 117 -0.17 -18.79 4.55
C TRP A 117 1.13 -18.09 4.13
N VAL A 118 1.90 -17.58 5.10
CA VAL A 118 3.21 -16.97 4.82
C VAL A 118 4.16 -17.98 4.19
N LYS A 119 4.16 -19.24 4.64
CA LYS A 119 5.06 -20.28 4.14
C LYS A 119 4.64 -20.86 2.78
N HIS A 120 3.34 -21.03 2.55
CA HIS A 120 2.83 -21.83 1.43
C HIS A 120 2.05 -21.04 0.37
N LYS A 121 1.55 -19.84 0.69
CA LYS A 121 0.65 -19.07 -0.19
C LYS A 121 1.17 -17.66 -0.52
N MET A 122 2.17 -17.14 0.20
CA MET A 122 2.74 -15.80 -0.05
C MET A 122 4.06 -15.89 -0.82
N GLY A 123 4.22 -15.03 -1.83
CA GLY A 123 5.47 -14.89 -2.58
C GLY A 123 6.55 -14.10 -1.82
N SER A 124 7.80 -14.18 -2.27
CA SER A 124 8.97 -13.52 -1.67
C SER A 124 8.82 -12.00 -1.52
N LEU A 125 8.25 -11.33 -2.53
CA LEU A 125 8.01 -9.88 -2.50
C LEU A 125 7.10 -9.49 -1.33
N HIS A 126 6.06 -10.29 -1.06
CA HIS A 126 5.11 -10.00 0.01
C HIS A 126 5.78 -10.04 1.38
N THR A 127 6.56 -11.08 1.64
CA THR A 127 7.21 -11.30 2.94
C THR A 127 8.40 -10.38 3.16
N LYS A 128 9.05 -9.92 2.10
CA LYS A 128 10.14 -8.93 2.19
C LYS A 128 9.63 -7.52 2.49
N LEU A 129 8.61 -7.06 1.77
CA LEU A 129 8.07 -5.71 1.96
C LEU A 129 7.21 -5.60 3.23
N TYR A 130 6.47 -6.67 3.55
CA TYR A 130 5.63 -6.73 4.74
C TYR A 130 6.03 -7.95 5.58
N PRO A 131 7.07 -7.82 6.42
CA PRO A 131 7.51 -8.94 7.24
C PRO A 131 6.38 -9.39 8.17
N PRO A 132 6.18 -10.71 8.32
CA PRO A 132 5.16 -11.22 9.21
C PRO A 132 5.48 -10.83 10.67
N PRO A 133 4.46 -10.51 11.49
CA PRO A 133 4.65 -10.29 12.91
C PRO A 133 5.20 -11.54 13.59
N ARG A 134 5.75 -11.36 14.81
CA ARG A 134 6.25 -12.47 15.62
C ARG A 134 5.18 -13.53 15.80
N THR A 135 5.60 -14.79 15.94
CA THR A 135 4.69 -15.96 15.96
C THR A 135 3.56 -15.88 16.98
N ASN A 136 3.73 -15.14 18.08
CA ASN A 136 2.72 -14.93 19.13
C ASN A 136 1.83 -13.71 18.90
N GLU A 137 2.23 -12.79 18.02
CA GLU A 137 1.51 -11.56 17.64
C GLU A 137 0.84 -11.70 16.27
N ALA A 138 1.02 -12.85 15.61
CA ALA A 138 0.51 -13.16 14.30
C ALA A 138 -1.01 -13.39 14.33
N HIS A 139 -1.75 -12.31 14.18
CA HIS A 139 -3.21 -12.35 14.08
C HIS A 139 -3.69 -12.37 12.63
N LEU A 140 -4.92 -12.85 12.42
CA LEU A 140 -5.60 -12.85 11.13
C LEU A 140 -5.61 -11.47 10.44
N GLN A 141 -5.52 -10.38 11.23
CA GLN A 141 -5.43 -9.01 10.71
C GLN A 141 -4.27 -8.80 9.73
N TYR A 142 -3.13 -9.47 9.94
CA TYR A 142 -2.00 -9.42 9.01
C TYR A 142 -2.41 -9.99 7.64
N LEU A 143 -3.02 -11.18 7.59
CA LEU A 143 -3.51 -11.78 6.34
C LEU A 143 -4.57 -10.92 5.66
N LEU A 144 -5.46 -10.30 6.44
CA LEU A 144 -6.48 -9.41 5.89
C LEU A 144 -5.87 -8.14 5.31
N ALA A 145 -4.87 -7.55 5.97
CA ALA A 145 -4.14 -6.40 5.45
C ALA A 145 -3.41 -6.75 4.14
N MET A 146 -2.70 -7.87 4.12
CA MET A 146 -2.02 -8.36 2.91
C MET A 146 -2.99 -8.62 1.76
N ARG A 147 -4.14 -9.26 2.05
CA ARG A 147 -5.19 -9.47 1.04
C ARG A 147 -5.74 -8.14 0.50
N ARG A 148 -5.99 -7.15 1.37
CA ARG A 148 -6.46 -5.82 0.93
C ARG A 148 -5.47 -5.15 -0.01
N ARG A 149 -4.17 -5.19 0.30
CA ARG A 149 -3.10 -4.64 -0.55
C ARG A 149 -3.07 -5.34 -1.91
N HIS A 150 -3.08 -6.68 -1.90
CA HIS A 150 -3.06 -7.46 -3.14
C HIS A 150 -4.29 -7.19 -4.02
N ILE A 151 -5.50 -7.13 -3.43
CA ILE A 151 -6.73 -6.76 -4.16
C ILE A 151 -6.62 -5.35 -4.72
N ALA A 152 -6.07 -4.39 -3.97
CA ALA A 152 -5.89 -3.03 -4.45
C ALA A 152 -4.92 -2.96 -5.64
N SER A 153 -3.80 -3.68 -5.58
CA SER A 153 -2.84 -3.77 -6.69
C SER A 153 -3.44 -4.42 -7.93
N ILE A 154 -4.19 -5.52 -7.78
CA ILE A 154 -4.93 -6.16 -8.87
C ILE A 154 -5.92 -5.19 -9.52
N ARG A 155 -6.72 -4.49 -8.71
CA ARG A 155 -7.72 -3.53 -9.21
C ARG A 155 -7.06 -2.39 -9.96
N LEU A 156 -6.00 -1.79 -9.41
CA LEU A 156 -5.28 -0.72 -10.08
C LEU A 156 -4.67 -1.22 -11.39
N THR A 157 -4.01 -2.38 -11.38
CA THR A 157 -3.42 -2.97 -12.58
C THR A 157 -4.46 -3.22 -13.67
N ARG A 158 -5.66 -3.68 -13.30
CA ARG A 158 -6.77 -3.87 -14.23
C ARG A 158 -7.20 -2.56 -14.88
N GLU A 159 -7.31 -1.48 -14.11
CA GLU A 159 -7.68 -0.17 -14.66
C GLU A 159 -6.57 0.41 -15.56
N LEU A 160 -5.31 0.22 -15.20
CA LEU A 160 -4.17 0.61 -16.04
C LEU A 160 -4.15 -0.18 -17.36
N ALA A 161 -4.32 -1.50 -17.30
CA ALA A 161 -4.38 -2.34 -18.50
C ALA A 161 -5.58 -1.96 -19.39
N THR A 162 -6.75 -1.73 -18.78
CA THR A 162 -7.95 -1.27 -19.50
C THR A 162 -7.72 0.09 -20.15
N PHE A 163 -7.00 0.99 -19.48
CA PHE A 163 -6.63 2.28 -20.05
C PHE A 163 -5.78 2.10 -21.31
N VAL A 164 -4.75 1.28 -21.29
CA VAL A 164 -3.88 1.09 -22.47
C VAL A 164 -4.63 0.39 -23.61
N LEU A 165 -5.44 -0.62 -23.30
CA LEU A 165 -6.25 -1.31 -24.29
C LEU A 165 -7.23 -0.35 -24.99
N LYS A 166 -7.98 0.45 -24.23
CA LYS A 166 -9.04 1.31 -24.79
C LYS A 166 -8.51 2.59 -25.44
N ASP A 167 -7.50 3.22 -24.84
CA ASP A 167 -7.05 4.55 -25.27
C ASP A 167 -5.94 4.45 -26.33
N THR A 168 -5.24 3.31 -26.40
CA THR A 168 -4.06 3.15 -27.27
C THR A 168 -4.22 2.09 -28.36
N LEU A 169 -5.08 1.07 -28.19
CA LEU A 169 -5.28 -0.02 -29.15
C LEU A 169 -6.75 -0.10 -29.62
N ARG A 170 -7.15 0.83 -30.49
CA ARG A 170 -8.54 0.89 -31.03
C ARG A 170 -9.00 -0.40 -31.75
N HIS A 171 -8.08 -1.24 -32.23
CA HIS A 171 -8.34 -2.56 -32.81
C HIS A 171 -7.40 -3.60 -32.20
N THR A 172 -7.89 -4.46 -31.31
CA THR A 172 -7.06 -5.47 -30.62
C THR A 172 -7.12 -6.82 -31.33
N ASN A 173 -5.98 -7.30 -31.81
CA ASN A 173 -5.82 -8.65 -32.37
C ASN A 173 -5.68 -9.71 -31.25
N GLN A 174 -5.97 -11.00 -31.52
CA GLN A 174 -5.91 -12.06 -30.51
C GLN A 174 -4.52 -12.21 -29.88
N ARG A 175 -3.46 -12.13 -30.70
CA ARG A 175 -2.06 -12.14 -30.24
C ARG A 175 -1.74 -10.97 -29.29
N GLN A 176 -2.35 -9.80 -29.52
CA GLN A 176 -2.19 -8.66 -28.62
C GLN A 176 -2.88 -8.93 -27.27
N LYS A 177 -4.05 -9.60 -27.24
CA LYS A 177 -4.72 -9.95 -25.98
C LYS A 177 -3.89 -10.89 -25.11
N GLU A 178 -3.20 -11.87 -25.70
CA GLU A 178 -2.33 -12.81 -24.98
C GLU A 178 -1.08 -12.12 -24.42
N MET A 179 -0.45 -11.26 -25.24
CA MET A 179 0.64 -10.37 -24.81
C MET A 179 0.20 -9.48 -23.64
N TRP A 180 -1.03 -8.96 -23.68
CA TRP A 180 -1.61 -8.16 -22.61
C TRP A 180 -1.84 -8.95 -21.31
N ALA A 181 -2.13 -10.24 -21.38
CA ALA A 181 -2.22 -11.08 -20.19
C ALA A 181 -0.86 -11.17 -19.49
N SER A 182 0.22 -11.35 -20.25
CA SER A 182 1.60 -11.34 -19.74
C SER A 182 2.01 -9.97 -19.17
N VAL A 183 1.63 -8.87 -19.84
CA VAL A 183 1.82 -7.50 -19.34
C VAL A 183 1.15 -7.32 -17.99
N TYR A 184 -0.11 -7.71 -17.89
CA TYR A 184 -0.89 -7.60 -16.68
C TYR A 184 -0.23 -8.34 -15.51
N GLU A 185 0.27 -9.56 -15.71
CA GLU A 185 0.98 -10.33 -14.69
C GLU A 185 2.28 -9.66 -14.24
N LYS A 186 3.05 -9.05 -15.15
CA LYS A 186 4.28 -8.31 -14.84
C LYS A 186 4.01 -7.02 -14.07
N MET A 187 2.88 -6.35 -14.35
CA MET A 187 2.54 -5.08 -13.70
C MET A 187 2.12 -5.25 -12.23
N ILE A 188 1.44 -6.36 -11.87
CA ILE A 188 0.95 -6.60 -10.50
C ILE A 188 2.05 -6.41 -9.43
N PRO A 189 3.22 -7.09 -9.49
CA PRO A 189 4.26 -6.93 -8.47
C PRO A 189 4.82 -5.52 -8.42
N LEU A 190 4.90 -4.81 -9.56
CA LEU A 190 5.36 -3.41 -9.60
C LEU A 190 4.36 -2.46 -8.95
N VAL A 191 3.07 -2.60 -9.25
CA VAL A 191 1.99 -1.85 -8.59
C VAL A 191 1.94 -2.16 -7.10
N PHE A 192 2.23 -3.40 -6.70
CA PHE A 192 2.36 -3.78 -5.30
C PHE A 192 3.56 -3.08 -4.62
N GLY A 193 4.71 -3.00 -5.28
CA GLY A 193 5.88 -2.25 -4.83
C GLY A 193 5.62 -0.74 -4.69
N VAL A 194 4.94 -0.13 -5.67
CA VAL A 194 4.48 1.27 -5.58
C VAL A 194 3.52 1.46 -4.41
N GLY A 195 2.59 0.51 -4.22
CA GLY A 195 1.67 0.51 -3.08
C GLY A 195 2.39 0.51 -1.74
N TYR A 196 3.45 -0.29 -1.60
CA TYR A 196 4.32 -0.29 -0.42
C TYR A 196 5.02 1.05 -0.21
N PHE A 197 5.62 1.61 -1.26
CA PHE A 197 6.27 2.92 -1.16
C PHE A 197 5.31 4.01 -0.66
N LEU A 198 4.12 4.10 -1.28
CA LEU A 198 3.10 5.08 -0.90
C LEU A 198 2.59 4.85 0.53
N GLU A 199 2.44 3.58 0.96
CA GLU A 199 1.99 3.25 2.30
C GLU A 199 3.03 3.67 3.38
N GLU A 200 4.31 3.38 3.16
CA GLU A 200 5.38 3.81 4.06
C GLU A 200 5.58 5.32 4.05
N HIS A 201 5.50 5.96 2.88
CA HIS A 201 5.56 7.42 2.76
C HIS A 201 4.45 8.09 3.58
N ARG A 202 3.22 7.59 3.42
CA ARG A 202 2.06 8.05 4.19
C ARG A 202 2.26 7.82 5.68
N ARG A 203 2.77 6.65 6.10
CA ARG A 203 3.03 6.34 7.52
C ARG A 203 3.97 7.37 8.13
N ILE A 204 5.07 7.69 7.45
CA ILE A 204 6.08 8.66 7.92
C ILE A 204 5.51 10.08 7.98
N LEU A 205 4.71 10.50 7.00
CA LEU A 205 4.04 11.81 7.03
C LEU A 205 3.07 11.93 8.20
N LEU A 206 2.23 10.91 8.43
CA LEU A 206 1.30 10.92 9.55
C LEU A 206 2.02 10.86 10.90
N GLU A 207 3.13 10.12 11.00
CA GLU A 207 3.96 10.09 12.20
C GLU A 207 4.64 11.45 12.47
N ARG A 208 5.07 12.16 11.42
CA ARG A 208 5.61 13.54 11.54
C ARG A 208 4.55 14.52 12.04
N ASP A 209 3.36 14.47 11.46
CA ASP A 209 2.34 15.51 11.69
C ASP A 209 1.50 15.25 12.93
N LEU A 210 1.11 13.99 13.15
CA LEU A 210 0.24 13.56 14.25
C LEU A 210 1.02 12.89 15.39
N GLY A 211 2.22 12.35 15.17
CA GLY A 211 2.94 11.56 16.18
C GLY A 211 3.41 12.32 17.42
N ARG A 212 3.12 13.62 17.52
CA ARG A 212 3.35 14.44 18.71
C ARG A 212 2.05 15.10 19.12
N ILE A 213 1.60 14.83 20.35
CA ILE A 213 0.46 15.53 20.95
C ILE A 213 0.85 16.99 21.10
N ARG A 214 0.20 17.88 20.35
CA ARG A 214 0.51 19.31 20.36
C ARG A 214 -0.35 20.03 21.40
N PRO A 215 0.16 21.07 22.08
CA PRO A 215 -0.67 21.96 22.87
C PRO A 215 -1.77 22.56 21.99
N ARG A 216 -3.04 22.47 22.42
CA ARG A 216 -4.27 22.88 21.67
C ARG A 216 -4.42 24.40 21.47
N SER A 217 -3.32 25.08 21.22
CA SER A 217 -3.23 26.54 21.05
C SER A 217 -3.69 27.01 19.67
N HIS A 218 -3.63 26.13 18.66
CA HIS A 218 -4.15 26.39 17.33
C HIS A 218 -5.37 25.49 17.07
N ILE A 219 -6.55 26.09 17.03
CA ILE A 219 -7.77 25.45 16.57
C ILE A 219 -7.84 25.65 15.06
N GLY A 220 -7.79 24.56 14.30
CA GLY A 220 -7.85 24.60 12.84
C GLY A 220 -7.29 23.34 12.22
N TYR A 221 -8.15 22.62 11.49
CA TYR A 221 -7.73 21.58 10.57
C TYR A 221 -7.34 22.24 9.24
N ASP A 222 -6.11 21.99 8.78
CA ASP A 222 -5.66 22.47 7.49
C ASP A 222 -4.79 21.42 6.79
N ILE A 223 -4.89 21.37 5.47
CA ILE A 223 -4.04 20.53 4.62
C ILE A 223 -3.12 21.47 3.87
N CYS A 224 -1.83 21.41 4.21
CA CYS A 224 -0.83 22.25 3.57
C CYS A 224 0.14 21.43 2.72
N THR A 225 0.82 22.13 1.83
CA THR A 225 1.89 21.54 1.04
C THR A 225 3.21 21.61 1.82
N THR A 226 3.97 20.52 1.84
CA THR A 226 5.26 20.39 2.54
C THR A 226 6.36 20.02 1.55
N PRO A 227 7.63 20.39 1.83
CA PRO A 227 8.77 19.84 1.11
C PRO A 227 8.83 18.30 1.21
N GLY A 228 9.61 17.70 0.32
CA GLY A 228 9.87 16.26 0.27
C GLY A 228 10.55 15.72 1.53
N ILE A 229 10.40 14.41 1.75
CA ILE A 229 11.01 13.67 2.86
C ILE A 229 12.08 12.70 2.34
N THR A 230 12.99 13.24 1.51
CA THR A 230 13.98 12.49 0.71
C THR A 230 14.85 11.55 1.54
N SER A 231 15.25 11.96 2.76
CA SER A 231 16.08 11.13 3.64
C SER A 231 15.35 9.87 4.13
N GLN A 232 14.04 9.97 4.33
CA GLN A 232 13.15 8.89 4.73
C GLN A 232 12.77 8.04 3.53
N GLU A 233 12.45 8.65 2.40
CA GLU A 233 12.18 7.94 1.13
C GLU A 233 13.37 7.08 0.71
N ARG A 234 14.62 7.53 0.91
CA ARG A 234 15.83 6.71 0.68
C ARG A 234 15.83 5.43 1.51
N LYS A 235 15.30 5.45 2.75
CA LYS A 235 15.17 4.25 3.58
C LYS A 235 14.09 3.30 3.05
N ILE A 236 12.98 3.85 2.56
CA ILE A 236 11.93 3.06 1.90
C ILE A 236 12.47 2.42 0.61
N LEU A 237 13.24 3.17 -0.19
CA LEU A 237 13.83 2.65 -1.43
C LEU A 237 14.81 1.49 -1.15
N LYS A 238 15.54 1.55 -0.04
CA LYS A 238 16.48 0.48 0.36
C LYS A 238 15.78 -0.84 0.74
N SER A 239 14.51 -0.82 1.16
CA SER A 239 13.76 -2.05 1.45
C SER A 239 13.23 -2.73 0.19
N LEU A 240 13.09 -1.99 -0.92
CA LEU A 240 12.82 -2.54 -2.25
C LEU A 240 14.06 -3.28 -2.78
N ASP A 241 13.81 -4.40 -3.47
CA ASP A 241 14.85 -5.17 -4.18
C ASP A 241 15.58 -4.26 -5.19
N PRO A 242 16.93 -4.26 -5.22
CA PRO A 242 17.71 -3.45 -6.15
C PRO A 242 17.20 -3.48 -7.61
N PRO A 243 16.94 -4.66 -8.24
CA PRO A 243 16.45 -4.70 -9.63
C PRO A 243 15.04 -4.12 -9.81
N LEU A 244 14.23 -4.06 -8.75
CA LEU A 244 12.87 -3.57 -8.81
C LEU A 244 12.75 -2.08 -8.52
N ARG A 245 13.78 -1.42 -8.00
CA ARG A 245 13.71 0.00 -7.59
C ARG A 245 13.32 0.91 -8.75
N LEU A 246 14.05 0.78 -9.86
CA LEU A 246 13.84 1.62 -11.04
C LEU A 246 12.53 1.24 -11.76
N GLN A 247 12.22 -0.04 -11.86
CA GLN A 247 10.95 -0.51 -12.43
C GLN A 247 9.74 -0.05 -11.60
N CYS A 248 9.80 -0.09 -10.27
CA CYS A 248 8.74 0.45 -9.41
C CYS A 248 8.60 1.97 -9.62
N PHE A 249 9.69 2.69 -9.80
CA PHE A 249 9.65 4.12 -10.10
C PHE A 249 9.00 4.41 -11.47
N TYR A 250 9.35 3.66 -12.52
CA TYR A 250 8.67 3.79 -13.81
C TYR A 250 7.19 3.44 -13.74
N MET A 251 6.82 2.43 -12.96
CA MET A 251 5.42 2.10 -12.69
C MET A 251 4.69 3.24 -11.96
N TYR A 252 5.35 3.87 -10.98
CA TYR A 252 4.82 5.05 -10.30
C TYR A 252 4.57 6.21 -11.29
N CYS A 253 5.56 6.51 -12.14
CA CYS A 253 5.43 7.53 -13.18
C CYS A 253 4.30 7.22 -14.16
N PHE A 254 4.16 5.96 -14.58
CA PHE A 254 3.07 5.51 -15.44
C PHE A 254 1.70 5.65 -14.77
N ILE A 255 1.55 5.20 -13.52
CA ILE A 255 0.31 5.41 -12.73
C ILE A 255 -0.05 6.89 -12.70
N LEU A 256 0.95 7.74 -12.46
CA LEU A 256 0.72 9.18 -12.36
C LEU A 256 0.29 9.78 -13.69
N GLN A 257 0.93 9.40 -14.80
CA GLN A 257 0.52 9.82 -16.14
C GLN A 257 -0.95 9.47 -16.43
N VAL A 258 -1.35 8.22 -16.15
CA VAL A 258 -2.73 7.76 -16.37
C VAL A 258 -3.69 8.54 -15.48
N LEU A 259 -3.37 8.71 -14.20
CA LEU A 259 -4.18 9.44 -13.24
C LEU A 259 -4.38 10.90 -13.65
N MET A 260 -3.30 11.61 -13.99
CA MET A 260 -3.33 12.99 -14.46
C MET A 260 -4.15 13.13 -15.74
N ARG A 261 -4.00 12.21 -16.71
CA ARG A 261 -4.77 12.22 -17.96
C ARG A 261 -6.26 12.01 -17.72
N LYS A 262 -6.64 11.07 -16.84
CA LYS A 262 -8.04 10.77 -16.51
C LYS A 262 -8.71 11.86 -15.65
N LEU A 263 -7.93 12.67 -14.94
CA LEU A 263 -8.43 13.80 -14.13
C LEU A 263 -8.41 15.14 -14.87
N ARG A 264 -7.99 15.17 -16.14
CA ARG A 264 -8.17 16.32 -17.01
C ARG A 264 -9.56 16.31 -17.66
N PRO A 265 -10.21 17.49 -17.81
CA PRO A 265 -11.45 17.59 -18.57
C PRO A 265 -11.24 17.04 -20.00
N PRO A 266 -12.26 16.39 -20.60
CA PRO A 266 -12.15 15.92 -21.98
C PRO A 266 -11.79 17.07 -22.93
N THR A 267 -10.77 16.86 -23.75
CA THR A 267 -10.26 17.87 -24.70
C THR A 267 -11.19 18.06 -25.90
N TYR A 268 -11.97 17.03 -26.27
CA TYR A 268 -12.91 17.07 -27.39
C TYR A 268 -14.18 17.88 -27.12
N ALA A 269 -14.51 18.13 -25.84
CA ALA A 269 -15.70 18.91 -25.50
C ALA A 269 -15.39 20.41 -25.56
N GLY A 270 -16.19 21.13 -26.35
CA GLY A 270 -16.11 22.59 -26.46
C GLY A 270 -16.41 23.29 -25.13
N SER A 271 -15.98 24.55 -25.01
CA SER A 271 -16.19 25.35 -23.78
C SER A 271 -17.66 25.44 -23.37
N VAL A 272 -18.58 25.50 -24.33
CA VAL A 272 -20.04 25.54 -24.08
C VAL A 272 -20.56 24.20 -23.55
N GLU A 273 -20.12 23.09 -24.13
CA GLU A 273 -20.50 21.74 -23.67
C GLU A 273 -19.96 21.45 -22.26
N LYS A 274 -18.77 21.97 -21.94
CA LYS A 274 -18.16 21.92 -20.59
C LYS A 274 -19.02 22.67 -19.56
N VAL A 275 -19.50 23.86 -19.90
CA VAL A 275 -20.36 24.65 -19.01
C VAL A 275 -21.74 23.99 -18.83
N LEU A 276 -22.37 23.55 -19.92
CA LEU A 276 -23.69 22.88 -19.86
C LEU A 276 -23.67 21.57 -19.07
N ARG A 277 -22.56 20.83 -19.11
CA ARG A 277 -22.38 19.59 -18.33
C ARG A 277 -21.83 19.82 -16.92
N GLY A 278 -21.65 21.06 -16.49
CA GLY A 278 -21.09 21.40 -15.17
C GLY A 278 -19.63 20.97 -14.99
N TRP A 279 -18.92 20.71 -16.09
CA TRP A 279 -17.48 20.50 -16.09
C TRP A 279 -16.80 21.85 -15.90
N HIS A 280 -16.69 22.27 -14.65
CA HIS A 280 -15.90 23.45 -14.28
C HIS A 280 -14.52 23.28 -14.92
N GLY A 281 -14.18 24.15 -15.87
CA GLY A 281 -13.05 23.96 -16.78
C GLY A 281 -11.65 23.92 -16.13
N LYS A 282 -11.57 23.98 -14.80
CA LYS A 282 -10.32 23.84 -14.06
C LYS A 282 -10.01 22.34 -13.88
N PRO A 283 -8.85 21.86 -14.34
CA PRO A 283 -8.41 20.49 -14.06
C PRO A 283 -8.33 20.26 -12.54
N ALA A 284 -8.31 18.99 -12.13
CA ALA A 284 -8.02 18.67 -10.75
C ALA A 284 -6.70 19.31 -10.30
N CYS A 285 -6.72 19.95 -9.13
CA CYS A 285 -5.53 20.57 -8.56
C CYS A 285 -4.45 19.51 -8.32
N VAL A 286 -3.18 19.84 -8.51
CA VAL A 286 -2.07 18.89 -8.33
C VAL A 286 -2.01 18.44 -6.86
N GLU A 287 -2.37 19.33 -5.94
CA GLU A 287 -2.46 19.11 -4.51
C GLU A 287 -3.54 18.09 -4.16
N ASP A 288 -4.73 18.18 -4.79
CA ASP A 288 -5.80 17.18 -4.61
C ASP A 288 -5.34 15.79 -5.07
N ILE A 289 -4.57 15.74 -6.16
CA ILE A 289 -4.05 14.49 -6.72
C ILE A 289 -3.00 13.90 -5.80
N ALA A 290 -2.04 14.72 -5.34
CA ALA A 290 -1.03 14.32 -4.36
C ALA A 290 -1.71 13.84 -3.06
N PHE A 291 -2.76 14.51 -2.62
CA PHE A 291 -3.53 14.17 -1.43
C PHE A 291 -4.13 12.76 -1.53
N VAL A 292 -4.86 12.46 -2.62
CA VAL A 292 -5.44 11.12 -2.80
C VAL A 292 -4.37 10.07 -3.04
N LEU A 293 -3.32 10.39 -3.78
CA LEU A 293 -2.23 9.46 -4.07
C LEU A 293 -1.50 9.03 -2.77
N ILE A 294 -1.15 10.00 -1.92
CA ILE A 294 -0.45 9.75 -0.66
C ILE A 294 -1.39 9.14 0.37
N LEU A 295 -2.49 9.81 0.72
CA LEU A 295 -3.35 9.36 1.82
C LEU A 295 -4.20 8.16 1.41
N GLY A 296 -4.74 8.15 0.20
CA GLY A 296 -5.60 7.08 -0.30
C GLY A 296 -4.85 5.88 -0.86
N GLY A 297 -3.60 6.06 -1.31
CA GLY A 297 -2.76 5.02 -1.88
C GLY A 297 -3.36 4.37 -3.13
N VAL A 298 -2.80 3.22 -3.51
CA VAL A 298 -3.21 2.45 -4.71
C VAL A 298 -4.69 2.09 -4.72
N GLY A 299 -5.30 1.87 -3.55
CA GLY A 299 -6.71 1.52 -3.43
C GLY A 299 -7.66 2.66 -3.81
N ALA A 300 -7.34 3.90 -3.43
CA ALA A 300 -8.13 5.07 -3.83
C ALA A 300 -7.92 5.42 -5.30
N VAL A 301 -6.67 5.32 -5.78
CA VAL A 301 -6.34 5.53 -7.20
C VAL A 301 -7.11 4.55 -8.08
N ALA A 302 -7.14 3.26 -7.74
CA ALA A 302 -7.92 2.26 -8.48
C ALA A 302 -9.40 2.63 -8.58
N LYS A 303 -10.01 3.10 -7.48
CA LYS A 303 -11.42 3.52 -7.49
C LYS A 303 -11.66 4.73 -8.39
N LEU A 304 -10.75 5.71 -8.39
CA LEU A 304 -10.84 6.87 -9.28
C LEU A 304 -10.73 6.47 -10.76
N LEU A 305 -9.81 5.58 -11.09
CA LEU A 305 -9.60 5.14 -12.47
C LEU A 305 -10.78 4.30 -12.99
N ALA A 306 -11.43 3.52 -12.11
CA ALA A 306 -12.58 2.70 -12.44
C ALA A 306 -13.87 3.50 -12.75
N CYS A 307 -13.97 4.77 -12.33
CA CYS A 307 -15.10 5.61 -12.73
C CYS A 307 -15.13 5.76 -14.25
N GLU A 308 -16.30 5.61 -14.87
CA GLU A 308 -16.42 5.72 -16.33
C GLU A 308 -16.32 7.19 -16.76
N ASN A 309 -17.03 8.06 -16.05
CA ASN A 309 -17.22 9.45 -16.47
C ASN A 309 -16.36 10.42 -15.65
N TYR A 310 -15.94 11.51 -16.30
CA TYR A 310 -15.14 12.57 -15.68
C TYR A 310 -15.81 13.20 -14.46
N SER A 311 -17.10 13.53 -14.54
CA SER A 311 -17.86 14.14 -13.43
C SER A 311 -17.87 13.27 -12.19
N GLU A 312 -18.08 11.96 -12.36
CA GLU A 312 -18.10 11.01 -11.25
C GLU A 312 -16.73 10.91 -10.59
N ARG A 313 -15.67 10.84 -11.41
CA ARG A 313 -14.30 10.81 -10.92
C ARG A 313 -13.96 12.07 -10.12
N ARG A 314 -14.35 13.25 -10.60
CA ARG A 314 -14.12 14.51 -9.88
C ARG A 314 -14.94 14.60 -8.59
N ARG A 315 -16.19 14.12 -8.59
CA ARG A 315 -17.02 14.01 -7.39
C ARG A 315 -16.40 13.06 -6.36
N LEU A 316 -15.87 11.92 -6.80
CA LEU A 316 -15.21 10.95 -5.91
C LEU A 316 -13.93 11.53 -5.31
N LEU A 317 -13.12 12.24 -6.10
CA LEU A 317 -11.93 12.96 -5.64
C LEU A 317 -12.28 14.00 -4.58
N HIS A 318 -13.25 14.87 -4.86
CA HIS A 318 -13.71 15.86 -3.90
C HIS A 318 -14.27 15.20 -2.63
N SER A 319 -15.14 14.19 -2.77
CA SER A 319 -15.71 13.45 -1.64
C SER A 319 -14.65 12.76 -0.76
N PHE A 320 -13.54 12.31 -1.35
CA PHE A 320 -12.43 11.74 -0.59
C PHE A 320 -11.73 12.79 0.29
N ILE A 321 -11.58 14.01 -0.21
CA ILE A 321 -10.96 15.11 0.54
C ILE A 321 -11.89 15.57 1.66
N THR A 322 -13.15 15.85 1.32
CA THR A 322 -14.10 16.43 2.28
C THR A 322 -14.46 15.47 3.42
N ARG A 323 -14.49 14.16 3.17
CA ARG A 323 -14.76 13.17 4.22
C ARG A 323 -13.68 13.11 5.30
N LEU A 324 -12.46 13.57 5.02
CA LEU A 324 -11.39 13.60 6.02
C LEU A 324 -11.40 14.88 6.86
N SER A 325 -12.11 15.92 6.42
CA SER A 325 -12.22 17.18 7.15
C SER A 325 -13.17 17.05 8.35
N PRO A 326 -12.72 17.37 9.58
CA PRO A 326 -13.58 17.42 10.77
C PRO A 326 -14.71 18.44 10.67
N HIS A 327 -14.55 19.45 9.81
CA HIS A 327 -15.52 20.53 9.63
C HIS A 327 -16.59 20.22 8.58
N GLU A 328 -16.33 19.26 7.67
CA GLU A 328 -17.23 18.97 6.55
C GLU A 328 -17.95 17.62 6.68
N ASN A 329 -17.45 16.69 7.52
CA ASN A 329 -18.04 15.36 7.64
C ASN A 329 -18.04 14.85 9.08
N VAL A 330 -19.22 14.52 9.63
CA VAL A 330 -19.38 14.01 11.01
C VAL A 330 -18.65 12.69 11.27
N ARG A 331 -18.47 11.85 10.24
CA ARG A 331 -17.80 10.53 10.32
C ARG A 331 -16.31 10.58 9.99
N TRP A 332 -15.69 11.76 9.99
CA TRP A 332 -14.25 11.92 9.71
C TRP A 332 -13.37 10.94 10.50
N ARG A 333 -13.69 10.67 11.78
CA ARG A 333 -12.93 9.72 12.63
C ARG A 333 -12.90 8.30 12.08
N GLU A 334 -13.99 7.83 11.47
CA GLU A 334 -14.03 6.51 10.82
C GLU A 334 -13.11 6.50 9.60
N HIS A 335 -13.14 7.58 8.84
CA HIS A 335 -12.34 7.73 7.63
C HIS A 335 -10.84 7.82 7.93
N TRP A 336 -10.44 8.49 9.01
CA TRP A 336 -9.06 8.48 9.49
C TRP A 336 -8.61 7.12 10.04
N ARG A 337 -9.53 6.36 10.66
CA ARG A 337 -9.27 4.96 11.05
C ARG A 337 -9.06 4.06 9.83
N ASP A 338 -9.80 4.27 8.74
CA ASP A 338 -9.58 3.55 7.48
C ASP A 338 -8.18 3.83 6.90
N LEU A 339 -7.65 5.03 7.14
CA LEU A 339 -6.27 5.41 6.81
C LEU A 339 -5.24 4.87 7.82
N GLY A 340 -5.64 4.09 8.83
CA GLY A 340 -4.72 3.50 9.80
C GLY A 340 -4.36 4.41 10.99
N VAL A 341 -5.04 5.54 11.16
CA VAL A 341 -4.94 6.33 12.41
C VAL A 341 -5.88 5.69 13.44
N THR A 342 -5.35 4.76 14.23
CA THR A 342 -6.14 3.96 15.19
C THR A 342 -6.12 4.50 16.62
N SER A 343 -5.13 5.30 16.99
CA SER A 343 -5.02 5.87 18.34
C SER A 343 -6.09 6.94 18.56
N HIS A 344 -6.87 6.79 19.64
CA HIS A 344 -7.88 7.76 20.03
C HIS A 344 -7.29 9.15 20.29
N ALA A 345 -6.13 9.21 20.96
CA ALA A 345 -5.44 10.47 21.22
C ALA A 345 -5.04 11.19 19.93
N LEU A 346 -4.53 10.45 18.95
CA LEU A 346 -4.17 11.01 17.65
C LEU A 346 -5.40 11.53 16.90
N LEU A 347 -6.51 10.79 16.95
CA LEU A 347 -7.76 11.24 16.34
C LEU A 347 -8.26 12.52 17.00
N ASP A 348 -8.18 12.65 18.32
CA ASP A 348 -8.62 13.85 19.05
C ASP A 348 -7.82 15.11 18.69
N ASP A 349 -6.59 14.96 18.20
CA ASP A 349 -5.73 16.07 17.79
C ASP A 349 -5.96 16.52 16.34
N ILE A 350 -6.61 15.69 15.49
CA ILE A 350 -6.83 16.01 14.06
C ILE A 350 -7.55 17.35 13.84
N PRO A 351 -8.61 17.73 14.57
CA PRO A 351 -9.27 19.02 14.40
C PRO A 351 -8.38 20.25 14.68
N CYS A 352 -7.22 20.03 15.31
CA CYS A 352 -6.23 21.05 15.66
C CYS A 352 -4.88 20.83 14.95
N SER A 353 -4.85 20.00 13.90
CA SER A 353 -3.63 19.59 13.21
C SER A 353 -3.55 20.15 11.80
N SER A 354 -2.35 20.55 11.40
CA SER A 354 -2.02 20.79 9.99
C SER A 354 -1.32 19.56 9.43
N ILE A 355 -1.85 19.02 8.34
CA ILE A 355 -1.35 17.82 7.68
C ILE A 355 -0.63 18.24 6.42
N GLY A 356 0.69 18.07 6.43
CA GLY A 356 1.54 18.42 5.30
C GLY A 356 1.57 17.27 4.28
N ILE A 357 1.08 17.52 3.08
CA ILE A 357 1.20 16.63 1.92
C ILE A 357 2.37 17.04 1.02
N THR A 358 3.22 16.07 0.70
CA THR A 358 4.35 16.26 -0.21
C THR A 358 3.85 16.59 -1.62
N GLN A 359 4.50 17.56 -2.28
CA GLN A 359 4.20 17.88 -3.68
C GLN A 359 4.47 16.68 -4.58
N LEU A 360 3.69 16.56 -5.64
CA LEU A 360 3.69 15.37 -6.49
C LEU A 360 5.04 15.09 -7.16
N ASP A 361 5.74 16.14 -7.58
CA ASP A 361 7.09 16.10 -8.15
C ASP A 361 8.17 15.79 -7.11
N GLN A 362 7.88 16.00 -5.83
CA GLN A 362 8.78 15.76 -4.70
C GLN A 362 8.62 14.36 -4.09
N ILE A 363 7.65 13.56 -4.56
CA ILE A 363 7.46 12.17 -4.13
C ILE A 363 8.34 11.28 -5.00
N TRP A 364 9.26 10.55 -4.38
CA TRP A 364 10.14 9.54 -5.02
C TRP A 364 11.17 10.09 -6.02
N THR A 365 10.78 11.03 -6.89
CA THR A 365 11.63 11.61 -7.95
C THR A 365 12.96 12.14 -7.43
N PRO A 366 13.03 12.95 -6.34
CA PRO A 366 14.30 13.51 -5.89
C PRO A 366 15.32 12.43 -5.49
N VAL A 367 14.85 11.34 -4.85
CA VAL A 367 15.71 10.22 -4.45
C VAL A 367 16.29 9.52 -5.68
N ILE A 368 15.49 9.32 -6.72
CA ILE A 368 15.95 8.68 -7.96
C ILE A 368 16.93 9.58 -8.68
N VAL A 369 16.63 10.87 -8.85
CA VAL A 369 17.54 11.83 -9.50
C VAL A 369 18.89 11.90 -8.78
N GLU A 370 18.89 11.96 -7.44
CA GLU A 370 20.13 11.91 -6.66
C GLU A 370 20.88 10.58 -6.87
N GLY A 371 20.13 9.47 -6.92
CA GLY A 371 20.66 8.13 -7.20
C GLY A 371 21.28 7.99 -8.60
N MET A 372 20.77 8.73 -9.59
CA MET A 372 21.27 8.75 -10.97
C MET A 372 22.49 9.68 -11.16
N SER A 373 22.86 10.47 -10.15
CA SER A 373 24.04 11.34 -10.23
C SER A 373 25.33 10.55 -10.53
N ALA A 374 26.29 11.18 -11.20
CA ALA A 374 27.57 10.55 -11.54
C ALA A 374 28.34 10.04 -10.31
N GLN A 375 28.14 10.68 -9.15
CA GLN A 375 28.81 10.34 -7.88
C GLN A 375 28.11 9.19 -7.13
N SER A 376 26.87 8.86 -7.47
CA SER A 376 26.10 7.81 -6.80
C SER A 376 26.41 6.42 -7.37
N MET A 377 26.59 5.46 -6.48
CA MET A 377 26.77 4.03 -6.78
C MET A 377 25.47 3.21 -6.63
N GLU A 378 24.32 3.86 -6.45
CA GLU A 378 23.05 3.17 -6.19
C GLU A 378 22.47 2.46 -7.43
N PHE A 379 22.82 2.93 -8.63
CA PHE A 379 22.37 2.40 -9.92
C PHE A 379 23.56 2.16 -10.85
N THR A 380 23.41 1.20 -11.76
CA THR A 380 24.47 0.89 -12.74
C THR A 380 24.59 2.00 -13.79
N PRO A 381 25.72 2.11 -14.51
CA PRO A 381 25.84 3.07 -15.62
C PRO A 381 24.74 2.88 -16.68
N TYR A 382 24.43 1.63 -17.01
CA TYR A 382 23.33 1.28 -17.92
C TYR A 382 21.98 1.81 -17.45
N ASP A 383 21.66 1.67 -16.16
CA ASP A 383 20.42 2.20 -15.58
C ASP A 383 20.32 3.73 -15.70
N LYS A 384 21.47 4.44 -15.61
CA LYS A 384 21.53 5.91 -15.70
C LYS A 384 21.24 6.39 -17.12
N ASP A 385 21.92 5.80 -18.11
CA ASP A 385 21.71 6.13 -19.53
C ASP A 385 20.25 5.84 -19.93
N ARG A 386 19.74 4.67 -19.52
CA ARG A 386 18.36 4.27 -19.81
C ARG A 386 17.33 5.17 -19.12
N TYR A 387 17.62 5.62 -17.90
CA TYR A 387 16.76 6.56 -17.19
C TYR A 387 16.57 7.88 -17.94
N GLU A 388 17.64 8.45 -18.48
CA GLU A 388 17.58 9.70 -19.23
C GLU A 388 16.69 9.56 -20.48
N GLU A 389 16.86 8.48 -21.23
CA GLU A 389 16.07 8.17 -22.42
C GLU A 389 14.57 8.00 -22.10
N VAL A 390 14.26 7.23 -21.04
CA VAL A 390 12.88 6.90 -20.66
C VAL A 390 12.15 8.12 -20.10
N VAL A 391 12.84 8.95 -19.31
CA VAL A 391 12.26 10.20 -18.78
C VAL A 391 12.02 11.21 -19.90
N ALA A 392 12.94 11.34 -20.86
CA ALA A 392 12.78 12.23 -22.01
C ALA A 392 11.62 11.81 -22.91
N SER A 393 11.55 10.53 -23.26
CA SER A 393 10.50 9.97 -24.13
C SER A 393 9.14 9.83 -23.43
N ARG A 394 9.11 9.86 -22.09
CA ARG A 394 7.93 9.57 -21.25
C ARG A 394 7.30 8.19 -21.52
N SER A 395 8.07 7.27 -22.10
CA SER A 395 7.63 5.95 -22.58
C SER A 395 7.71 4.87 -21.50
N PHE A 396 7.37 5.21 -20.24
CA PHE A 396 7.54 4.34 -19.08
C PHE A 396 6.94 2.94 -19.24
N LEU A 397 5.78 2.83 -19.91
CA LEU A 397 5.15 1.53 -20.15
C LEU A 397 5.96 0.64 -21.10
N ASN A 398 6.55 1.21 -22.15
CA ASN A 398 7.34 0.46 -23.12
C ASN A 398 8.61 -0.07 -22.45
N GLU A 399 9.24 0.76 -21.61
CA GLU A 399 10.41 0.37 -20.83
C GLU A 399 10.10 -0.77 -19.84
N LEU A 400 9.00 -0.64 -19.08
CA LEU A 400 8.56 -1.68 -18.14
C LEU A 400 8.35 -3.04 -18.81
N MET A 401 8.07 -3.02 -20.10
CA MET A 401 7.62 -4.16 -20.86
C MET A 401 8.72 -4.76 -21.71
N GLY A 402 9.77 -3.99 -21.96
CA GLY A 402 10.93 -4.38 -22.75
C GLY A 402 10.64 -4.48 -24.25
N TYR A 403 9.58 -3.82 -24.73
CA TYR A 403 9.21 -3.72 -26.15
C TYR A 403 8.08 -2.70 -26.36
N ASP A 404 7.93 -2.18 -27.58
CA ASP A 404 6.84 -1.27 -27.91
C ASP A 404 5.54 -2.05 -28.09
N ILE A 405 4.76 -2.18 -27.01
CA ILE A 405 3.47 -2.89 -27.02
C ILE A 405 2.47 -2.24 -27.99
N LEU A 406 2.62 -0.94 -28.27
CA LEU A 406 1.72 -0.23 -29.18
C LEU A 406 1.97 -0.61 -30.64
N ARG A 407 3.21 -0.98 -30.97
CA ARG A 407 3.61 -1.43 -32.30
C ARG A 407 3.77 -2.95 -32.42
N GLY A 408 3.86 -3.67 -31.30
CA GLY A 408 4.08 -5.11 -31.26
C GLY A 408 5.49 -5.55 -31.67
N ARG A 409 6.48 -4.63 -31.68
CA ARG A 409 7.87 -4.89 -32.07
C ARG A 409 8.81 -4.83 -30.85
N PRO A 410 9.76 -5.77 -30.70
CA PRO A 410 10.84 -5.64 -29.72
C PRO A 410 11.73 -4.42 -30.00
N PRO A 411 12.42 -3.86 -28.99
CA PRO A 411 13.17 -2.62 -29.12
C PRO A 411 14.48 -2.78 -29.90
N ASP A 412 14.95 -4.01 -30.14
CA ASP A 412 16.28 -4.30 -30.71
C ASP A 412 16.24 -4.97 -32.10
N GLU A 413 15.16 -4.84 -32.86
CA GLU A 413 15.24 -5.12 -34.30
C GLU A 413 15.76 -3.86 -35.00
N ASP A 414 17.10 -3.80 -35.13
CA ASP A 414 17.81 -2.89 -36.01
C ASP A 414 17.04 -2.75 -37.33
N ASP A 415 16.67 -1.51 -37.67
CA ASP A 415 16.29 -1.11 -39.03
C ASP A 415 17.56 -1.08 -39.90
N SER A 416 18.26 -2.23 -40.00
CA SER A 416 19.20 -2.51 -41.08
C SER A 416 18.41 -3.19 -42.21
N ASP A 417 17.43 -2.48 -42.75
CA ASP A 417 16.84 -2.81 -44.04
C ASP A 417 16.46 -1.51 -44.76
N ASP A 418 17.49 -0.85 -45.31
CA ASP A 418 17.47 -0.02 -46.52
C ASP A 418 18.92 0.41 -46.80
N GLY A 419 19.54 0.27 -47.96
CA GLY A 419 19.09 -0.16 -49.27
C GLY A 419 20.26 -0.04 -50.26
N GLY A 420 20.11 -0.71 -51.41
CA GLY A 420 21.01 -0.66 -52.55
C GLY A 420 20.76 -1.91 -53.37
N GLY A 421 19.86 -1.92 -54.36
CA GLY A 421 19.82 -0.97 -55.46
C GLY A 421 20.59 -1.61 -56.62
N ASP A 422 19.86 -1.88 -57.69
CA ASP A 422 20.29 -2.46 -58.98
C ASP A 422 21.74 -2.17 -59.40
N ASP A 423 22.43 -3.20 -59.90
CA ASP A 423 23.15 -3.16 -61.18
C ASP A 423 23.76 -4.54 -61.54
N MET A 424 23.05 -5.27 -62.42
CA MET A 424 23.51 -6.01 -63.62
C MET A 424 22.60 -7.17 -64.00
#